data_AF-A0A6A6L0W2-F1
#
_entry.id   AF-A0A6A6L0W2-F1
#
_cell.length_a   1.000
_cell.length_b   1.000
_cell.length_c   1.000
_cell.angle_alpha   90.00
_cell.angle_beta   90.00
_cell.angle_gamma   90.00
#
_symmetry.space_group_name_H-M   'P 1'
#
loop_
_entity.id
_entity.type
_entity.pdbx_description
1 polymer ?
#
loop_
_entity_poly.entity_id
_entity_poly.type
_entity_poly.pdbx_seq_one_letter_code
_entity_poly.pdbx_strand_id
1 'polypeptide(L)'
;MEAYLANFEDFLYMESVYCGYSQYLTILKALHGMSKFHKSAEERFWNVLRNKRRSLVKLIAEGTDRSNDHLWLLERKDVTDGKSRMHLAMMMMTEIRIHDVELHEMLVWSEKLDANLYMAFKNQQITNRGVQQSWLRQLCGAIFNPPKSLFLACPNDPERFYPNPAIEPKPSDLECFKFLGKLVALALMSEVQIGVAFAHVFLMRLAGRKISLEDVKDVDPSLHSWCKEIIDGEFIDSEVLEFPEALLGCQWSTELSYVNSKSSREAYVDRLIEHRFVESISKQVSFFKRGFDSVLVHQSASCCLLKDWSLKTLMSRCADM
;
A
#
# COMPACT_ATOMS: atom_id res chain seq x y z
N MET A 1 -14.50 -30.45 18.43
CA MET A 1 -14.25 -29.04 18.06
C MET A 1 -14.63 -28.13 19.24
N GLU A 2 -15.83 -28.23 19.81
CA GLU A 2 -16.24 -27.44 21.00
C GLU A 2 -15.42 -27.74 22.26
N ALA A 3 -15.10 -29.01 22.55
CA ALA A 3 -14.28 -29.38 23.72
C ALA A 3 -12.82 -28.88 23.65
N TYR A 4 -12.26 -28.68 22.44
CA TYR A 4 -10.91 -28.13 22.26
C TYR A 4 -10.90 -26.60 22.31
N LEU A 5 -12.02 -25.95 22.01
CA LEU A 5 -12.18 -24.49 22.08
C LEU A 5 -12.53 -24.02 23.50
N ALA A 6 -13.12 -24.88 24.35
CA ALA A 6 -13.37 -24.60 25.76
C ALA A 6 -12.09 -24.59 26.62
N ASN A 7 -11.09 -25.41 26.27
CA ASN A 7 -9.77 -25.39 26.91
C ASN A 7 -8.93 -24.12 26.64
N PHE A 8 -9.49 -23.15 25.91
CA PHE A 8 -8.83 -21.87 25.58
C PHE A 8 -8.87 -20.86 26.74
N GLU A 9 -9.73 -21.07 27.75
CA GLU A 9 -9.89 -20.16 28.90
C GLU A 9 -9.03 -20.53 30.11
N ASP A 10 -8.70 -21.81 30.30
CA ASP A 10 -8.01 -22.28 31.53
C ASP A 10 -6.47 -22.19 31.49
N PHE A 11 -5.85 -21.91 30.35
CA PHE A 11 -4.38 -21.92 30.20
C PHE A 11 -3.69 -20.55 30.31
N LEU A 12 -4.43 -19.48 30.62
CA LEU A 12 -3.85 -18.12 30.75
C LEU A 12 -3.18 -17.84 32.10
N TYR A 13 -3.20 -18.79 33.03
CA TYR A 13 -2.52 -18.71 34.32
C TYR A 13 -1.58 -19.91 34.48
N MET A 14 -0.40 -19.85 33.88
CA MET A 14 0.81 -20.49 34.40
C MET A 14 2.00 -20.03 33.57
N GLU A 15 2.96 -19.38 34.23
CA GLU A 15 4.24 -19.00 33.68
C GLU A 15 5.01 -20.23 33.18
N SER A 16 5.20 -20.30 31.88
CA SER A 16 6.44 -20.67 31.20
C SER A 16 6.16 -20.68 29.69
N VAL A 17 7.20 -20.85 28.87
CA VAL A 17 7.09 -21.41 27.51
C VAL A 17 6.94 -20.40 26.35
N TYR A 18 8.07 -19.82 25.92
CA TYR A 18 8.27 -19.29 24.56
C TYR A 18 7.94 -20.32 23.44
N CYS A 19 7.72 -21.59 23.76
CA CYS A 19 7.35 -22.68 22.84
C CYS A 19 5.82 -22.92 22.70
N GLY A 20 4.96 -22.33 23.54
CA GLY A 20 3.53 -22.62 23.54
C GLY A 20 2.77 -21.90 22.42
N TYR A 21 3.09 -20.62 22.21
CA TYR A 21 2.39 -19.76 21.25
C TYR A 21 2.52 -20.21 19.79
N SER A 22 3.68 -20.71 19.38
CA SER A 22 3.90 -21.23 18.01
C SER A 22 3.14 -22.53 17.75
N GLN A 23 3.00 -23.39 18.76
CA GLN A 23 2.18 -24.61 18.68
C GLN A 23 0.70 -24.27 18.47
N TYR A 24 0.18 -23.27 19.16
CA TYR A 24 -1.20 -22.80 18.95
C TYR A 24 -1.43 -22.27 17.53
N LEU A 25 -0.51 -21.47 16.98
CA LEU A 25 -0.61 -21.04 15.58
C LEU A 25 -0.59 -22.21 14.60
N THR A 26 0.17 -23.25 14.90
CA THR A 26 0.27 -24.47 14.08
C THR A 26 -1.04 -25.25 14.11
N ILE A 27 -1.65 -25.40 15.28
CA ILE A 27 -2.98 -26.01 15.45
C ILE A 27 -4.05 -25.19 14.70
N LEU A 28 -4.04 -23.87 14.85
CA LEU A 28 -4.98 -22.98 14.16
C LEU A 28 -4.83 -23.08 12.63
N LYS A 29 -3.60 -23.18 12.11
CA LYS A 29 -3.33 -23.39 10.68
C LYS A 29 -3.90 -24.73 10.19
N ALA A 30 -3.75 -25.81 10.97
CA ALA A 30 -4.34 -27.09 10.64
C ALA A 30 -5.88 -27.04 10.65
N LEU A 31 -6.47 -26.41 11.68
CA LEU A 31 -7.92 -26.21 11.77
C LEU A 31 -8.49 -25.35 10.63
N HIS A 32 -7.75 -24.32 10.20
CA HIS A 32 -8.09 -23.53 9.01
C HIS A 32 -8.06 -24.39 7.75
N GLY A 33 -7.02 -25.21 7.55
CA GLY A 33 -6.96 -26.16 6.44
C GLY A 33 -8.15 -27.13 6.41
N MET A 34 -8.57 -27.63 7.58
CA MET A 34 -9.74 -28.49 7.71
C MET A 34 -11.06 -27.76 7.50
N SER A 35 -11.16 -26.49 7.91
CA SER A 35 -12.41 -25.74 7.79
C SER A 35 -12.77 -25.44 6.33
N LYS A 36 -11.78 -25.35 5.44
CA LYS A 36 -11.97 -25.14 3.99
C LYS A 36 -12.79 -26.24 3.29
N PHE A 37 -12.93 -27.44 3.88
CA PHE A 37 -13.73 -28.52 3.28
C PHE A 37 -15.24 -28.29 3.38
N HIS A 38 -15.72 -27.39 4.25
CA HIS A 38 -17.15 -27.13 4.41
C HIS A 38 -17.43 -25.65 4.71
N LYS A 39 -18.24 -24.99 3.88
CA LYS A 39 -18.51 -23.54 3.97
C LYS A 39 -18.98 -23.10 5.36
N SER A 40 -19.86 -23.87 6.01
CA SER A 40 -20.33 -23.53 7.36
C SER A 40 -19.26 -23.71 8.44
N ALA A 41 -18.29 -24.62 8.24
CA ALA A 41 -17.19 -24.81 9.17
C ALA A 41 -16.16 -23.69 9.04
N GLU A 42 -15.88 -23.25 7.80
CA GLU A 42 -15.04 -22.09 7.53
C GLU A 42 -15.61 -20.82 8.18
N GLU A 43 -16.91 -20.57 8.02
CA GLU A 43 -17.57 -19.40 8.61
C GLU A 43 -17.55 -19.45 10.16
N ARG A 44 -17.79 -20.62 10.76
CA ARG A 44 -17.65 -20.82 12.21
C ARG A 44 -16.23 -20.57 12.69
N PHE A 45 -15.23 -21.10 12.00
CA PHE A 45 -13.82 -20.90 12.33
C PHE A 45 -13.45 -19.41 12.35
N TRP A 46 -13.81 -18.67 11.29
CA TRP A 46 -13.55 -17.24 11.23
C TRP A 46 -14.33 -16.44 12.29
N ASN A 47 -15.56 -16.84 12.60
CA ASN A 47 -16.35 -16.19 13.65
C ASN A 47 -15.71 -16.34 15.05
N VAL A 48 -15.14 -17.52 15.34
CA VAL A 48 -14.39 -17.75 16.59
C VAL A 48 -13.16 -16.84 16.67
N LEU A 49 -12.38 -16.75 15.60
CA LEU A 49 -11.21 -15.87 15.54
C LEU A 49 -11.58 -14.40 15.67
N ARG A 50 -12.71 -13.98 15.08
CA ARG A 50 -13.25 -12.62 15.22
C ARG A 50 -13.62 -12.30 16.67
N ASN A 51 -14.29 -13.23 17.35
CA ASN A 51 -14.68 -13.06 18.76
C ASN A 51 -13.49 -13.05 19.71
N LYS A 52 -12.44 -13.82 19.41
CA LYS A 52 -11.19 -13.88 20.19
C LYS A 52 -10.06 -13.05 19.58
N ARG A 53 -10.40 -11.98 18.85
CA ARG A 53 -9.44 -11.10 18.13
C ARG A 53 -8.29 -10.61 19.01
N ARG A 54 -8.54 -10.20 20.25
CA ARG A 54 -7.49 -9.72 21.18
C ARG A 54 -6.45 -10.81 21.48
N SER A 55 -6.92 -12.02 21.76
CA SER A 55 -6.05 -13.18 22.01
C SER A 55 -5.25 -13.55 20.76
N LEU A 56 -5.90 -13.52 19.59
CA LEU A 56 -5.23 -13.77 18.31
C LEU A 56 -4.13 -12.76 18.01
N VAL A 57 -4.37 -11.46 18.24
CA VAL A 57 -3.37 -10.40 18.04
C VAL A 57 -2.14 -10.62 18.93
N LYS A 58 -2.34 -10.97 20.21
CA LYS A 58 -1.25 -11.30 21.13
C LYS A 58 -0.48 -12.55 20.65
N LEU A 59 -1.23 -13.59 20.27
CA LEU A 59 -0.68 -14.84 19.75
C LEU A 59 0.16 -14.63 18.49
N ILE A 60 -0.26 -13.72 17.61
CA ILE A 60 0.52 -13.32 16.43
C ILE A 60 1.82 -12.63 16.87
N ALA A 61 1.76 -11.65 17.76
CA ALA A 61 2.93 -10.90 18.18
C ALA A 61 3.99 -11.74 18.92
N GLU A 62 3.56 -12.76 19.66
CA GLU A 62 4.45 -13.59 20.51
C GLU A 62 4.78 -14.96 19.89
N GLY A 63 3.94 -15.46 18.99
CA GLY A 63 4.01 -16.83 18.49
C GLY A 63 4.50 -16.99 17.06
N THR A 64 4.56 -15.90 16.26
CA THR A 64 5.05 -16.00 14.88
C THR A 64 6.56 -15.96 14.83
N ASP A 65 7.13 -16.81 13.98
CA ASP A 65 8.55 -16.80 13.64
C ASP A 65 8.72 -16.73 12.11
N ARG A 66 9.97 -16.57 11.66
CA ARG A 66 10.31 -16.51 10.23
C ARG A 66 10.33 -17.87 9.53
N SER A 67 10.21 -18.96 10.28
CA SER A 67 10.31 -20.32 9.75
C SER A 67 8.98 -20.84 9.21
N ASN A 68 7.86 -20.27 9.68
CA ASN A 68 6.53 -20.79 9.40
C ASN A 68 5.65 -19.75 8.70
N ASP A 69 5.05 -20.14 7.58
CA ASP A 69 4.17 -19.27 6.81
C ASP A 69 2.79 -19.15 7.49
N HIS A 70 2.49 -17.95 8.00
CA HIS A 70 1.22 -17.60 8.64
C HIS A 70 0.31 -16.74 7.74
N LEU A 71 0.54 -16.70 6.42
CA LEU A 71 -0.23 -15.93 5.42
C LEU A 71 -1.74 -16.16 5.47
N TRP A 72 -2.17 -17.35 5.89
CA TRP A 72 -3.58 -17.68 5.99
C TRP A 72 -4.34 -16.71 6.91
N LEU A 73 -3.68 -16.11 7.91
CA LEU A 73 -4.26 -15.08 8.78
C LEU A 73 -4.51 -13.74 8.05
N LEU A 74 -3.93 -13.54 6.87
CA LEU A 74 -4.15 -12.36 6.03
C LEU A 74 -5.36 -12.51 5.10
N GLU A 75 -5.95 -13.71 4.99
CA GLU A 75 -7.14 -13.96 4.16
C GLU A 75 -8.35 -13.10 4.62
N ARG A 76 -8.45 -12.82 5.92
CA ARG A 76 -9.55 -12.08 6.55
C ARG A 76 -9.04 -10.90 7.37
N LYS A 77 -9.37 -9.68 6.94
CA LYS A 77 -8.94 -8.44 7.61
C LYS A 77 -9.67 -8.15 8.91
N ASP A 78 -10.84 -8.73 9.10
CA ASP A 78 -11.72 -8.53 10.26
C ASP A 78 -11.24 -9.25 11.52
N VAL A 79 -10.35 -10.24 11.40
CA VAL A 79 -9.80 -11.00 12.53
C VAL A 79 -8.43 -10.49 13.01
N THR A 80 -7.73 -9.69 12.20
CA THR A 80 -6.41 -9.10 12.54
C THR A 80 -6.49 -7.59 12.64
N ASP A 81 -5.51 -6.94 13.28
CA ASP A 81 -5.30 -5.50 13.17
C ASP A 81 -4.14 -5.17 12.22
N GLY A 82 -3.95 -3.87 11.91
CA GLY A 82 -2.89 -3.45 10.98
C GLY A 82 -1.49 -3.77 11.49
N LYS A 83 -1.28 -3.76 12.82
CA LYS A 83 0.02 -4.04 13.45
C LYS A 83 0.37 -5.51 13.35
N SER A 84 -0.56 -6.42 13.62
CA SER A 84 -0.40 -7.86 13.43
C SER A 84 -0.17 -8.22 11.96
N ARG A 85 -0.89 -7.59 11.02
CA ARG A 85 -0.67 -7.84 9.59
C ARG A 85 0.70 -7.35 9.11
N MET A 86 1.16 -6.19 9.60
CA MET A 86 2.52 -5.71 9.37
C MET A 86 3.55 -6.67 9.95
N HIS A 87 3.36 -7.11 11.19
CA HIS A 87 4.25 -8.07 11.85
C HIS A 87 4.35 -9.39 11.07
N LEU A 88 3.21 -9.97 10.68
CA LEU A 88 3.16 -11.18 9.85
C LEU A 88 3.91 -10.99 8.54
N ALA A 89 3.69 -9.86 7.86
CA ALA A 89 4.39 -9.57 6.62
C ALA A 89 5.90 -9.38 6.86
N MET A 90 6.33 -8.75 7.95
CA MET A 90 7.74 -8.60 8.33
C MET A 90 8.41 -9.94 8.65
N MET A 91 7.71 -10.87 9.32
CA MET A 91 8.23 -12.21 9.60
C MET A 91 8.47 -13.03 8.33
N MET A 92 7.75 -12.73 7.26
CA MET A 92 7.91 -13.36 5.95
C MET A 92 9.02 -12.76 5.08
N MET A 93 9.55 -11.60 5.48
CA MET A 93 10.63 -10.96 4.75
C MET A 93 11.97 -11.45 5.27
N THR A 94 12.94 -11.62 4.38
CA THR A 94 14.33 -11.87 4.75
C THR A 94 14.81 -10.78 5.70
N GLU A 95 15.70 -11.12 6.64
CA GLU A 95 16.51 -10.09 7.27
C GLU A 95 17.33 -9.42 6.17
N ILE A 96 16.85 -8.28 5.68
CA ILE A 96 17.66 -7.44 4.82
C ILE A 96 18.68 -6.78 5.73
N ARG A 97 19.82 -7.46 5.86
CA ARG A 97 21.09 -6.74 5.79
C ARG A 97 21.06 -6.11 4.41
N ILE A 98 21.03 -4.78 4.31
CA ILE A 98 21.11 -4.13 2.99
C ILE A 98 22.37 -4.71 2.35
N HIS A 99 22.23 -5.59 1.35
CA HIS A 99 23.40 -6.23 0.77
C HIS A 99 24.14 -5.16 -0.05
N ASP A 100 25.41 -5.42 -0.35
CA ASP A 100 26.26 -4.45 -1.06
C ASP A 100 25.65 -3.97 -2.38
N VAL A 101 24.79 -4.79 -3.01
CA VAL A 101 24.09 -4.48 -4.25
C VAL A 101 23.00 -3.41 -4.05
N GLU A 102 22.14 -3.56 -3.04
CA GLU A 102 21.13 -2.54 -2.71
C GLU A 102 21.80 -1.26 -2.20
N LEU A 103 22.87 -1.36 -1.40
CA LEU A 103 23.66 -0.20 -0.98
C LEU A 103 24.25 0.54 -2.18
N HIS A 104 24.80 -0.18 -3.17
CA HIS A 104 25.36 0.41 -4.37
C HIS A 104 24.29 1.11 -5.23
N GLU A 105 23.13 0.49 -5.43
CA GLU A 105 22.03 1.12 -6.17
C GLU A 105 21.54 2.38 -5.45
N MET A 106 21.39 2.32 -4.12
CA MET A 106 20.99 3.48 -3.31
C MET A 106 22.04 4.60 -3.33
N LEU A 107 23.34 4.26 -3.31
CA LEU A 107 24.44 5.20 -3.49
C LEU A 107 24.34 5.94 -4.83
N VAL A 108 24.18 5.20 -5.93
CA VAL A 108 24.07 5.76 -7.28
C VAL A 108 22.86 6.69 -7.39
N TRP A 109 21.73 6.33 -6.79
CA TRP A 109 20.56 7.20 -6.78
C TRP A 109 20.72 8.41 -5.87
N SER A 110 21.40 8.28 -4.72
CA SER A 110 21.69 9.41 -3.84
C SER A 110 22.56 10.46 -4.56
N GLU A 111 23.57 10.03 -5.33
CA GLU A 111 24.39 10.93 -6.15
C GLU A 111 23.56 11.68 -7.21
N LYS A 112 22.58 11.02 -7.81
CA LYS A 112 21.65 11.61 -8.80
C LYS A 112 20.56 12.50 -8.21
N LEU A 113 20.32 12.42 -6.91
CA LEU A 113 19.25 13.13 -6.21
C LEU A 113 19.79 14.33 -5.45
N ASP A 114 20.87 14.15 -4.69
CA ASP A 114 21.50 15.20 -3.88
C ASP A 114 22.95 14.82 -3.55
N ALA A 115 23.90 15.62 -4.06
CA ALA A 115 25.33 15.41 -3.84
C ALA A 115 25.74 15.50 -2.36
N ASN A 116 25.03 16.29 -1.54
CA ASN A 116 25.29 16.38 -0.10
C ASN A 116 24.81 15.13 0.63
N LEU A 117 23.66 14.55 0.24
CA LEU A 117 23.19 13.26 0.78
C LEU A 117 24.16 12.14 0.43
N TYR A 118 24.68 12.13 -0.79
CA TYR A 118 25.70 11.18 -1.21
C TYR A 118 27.00 11.32 -0.39
N MET A 119 27.51 12.55 -0.21
CA MET A 119 28.74 12.78 0.56
C MET A 119 28.57 12.47 2.06
N ALA A 120 27.42 12.81 2.64
CA ALA A 120 27.09 12.43 4.02
C ALA A 120 27.10 10.91 4.19
N PHE A 121 26.54 10.18 3.23
CA PHE A 121 26.49 8.72 3.25
C PHE A 121 27.87 8.08 3.06
N LYS A 122 28.63 8.52 2.06
CA LYS A 122 29.98 7.98 1.75
C LYS A 122 30.90 8.06 2.97
N ASN A 123 30.75 9.10 3.78
CA ASN A 123 31.60 9.34 4.95
C ASN A 123 31.11 8.61 6.22
N GLN A 124 29.84 8.20 6.32
CA GLN A 124 29.24 7.81 7.60
C GLN A 124 29.25 6.32 7.94
N GLN A 125 29.80 5.41 7.12
CA GLN A 125 29.81 3.94 7.33
C GLN A 125 28.52 3.44 8.02
N ILE A 126 27.49 3.03 7.27
CA ILE A 126 26.21 2.57 7.82
C ILE A 126 26.40 1.37 8.75
N THR A 127 26.65 1.66 10.02
CA THR A 127 26.94 0.67 11.06
C THR A 127 25.90 0.76 12.17
N ASN A 128 25.24 1.92 12.31
CA ASN A 128 24.18 2.15 13.28
C ASN A 128 22.81 2.30 12.59
N ARG A 129 21.82 1.56 13.11
CA ARG A 129 20.40 1.61 12.70
C ARG A 129 19.89 3.05 12.62
N GLY A 130 20.17 3.91 13.61
CA GLY A 130 19.67 5.30 13.62
C GLY A 130 20.15 6.15 12.43
N VAL A 131 21.39 5.95 11.99
CA VAL A 131 21.96 6.63 10.82
C VAL A 131 21.26 6.16 9.54
N GLN A 132 21.04 4.85 9.41
CA GLN A 132 20.29 4.26 8.31
C GLN A 132 18.85 4.80 8.21
N GLN A 133 18.15 4.91 9.35
CA GLN A 133 16.78 5.45 9.38
C GLN A 133 16.71 6.92 8.96
N SER A 134 17.63 7.75 9.48
CA SER A 134 17.72 9.17 9.13
C SER A 134 18.02 9.37 7.64
N TRP A 135 18.94 8.57 7.10
CA TRP A 135 19.30 8.62 5.69
C TRP A 135 18.15 8.19 4.77
N LEU A 136 17.46 7.08 5.08
CA LEU A 136 16.29 6.62 4.32
C LEU A 136 15.22 7.73 4.22
N ARG A 137 14.96 8.44 5.33
CA ARG A 137 14.02 9.56 5.37
C ARG A 137 14.45 10.71 4.45
N GLN A 138 15.72 11.11 4.51
CA GLN A 138 16.25 12.19 3.67
C GLN A 138 16.23 11.82 2.18
N LEU A 139 16.61 10.59 1.84
CA LEU A 139 16.61 10.10 0.47
C LEU A 139 15.19 10.05 -0.12
N CYS A 140 14.21 9.60 0.66
CA CYS A 140 12.81 9.67 0.25
C CYS A 140 12.38 11.11 0.02
N GLY A 141 12.63 12.01 0.98
CA GLY A 141 12.32 13.44 0.84
C GLY A 141 12.90 14.06 -0.44
N ALA A 142 14.13 13.69 -0.82
CA ALA A 142 14.77 14.16 -2.05
C ALA A 142 14.07 13.67 -3.34
N ILE A 143 13.45 12.49 -3.35
CA ILE A 143 12.68 11.98 -4.50
C ILE A 143 11.40 12.80 -4.72
N PHE A 144 10.77 13.26 -3.63
CA PHE A 144 9.54 14.06 -3.68
C PHE A 144 9.80 15.57 -3.71
N ASN A 145 11.06 16.01 -3.73
CA ASN A 145 11.41 17.43 -3.75
C ASN A 145 11.16 18.01 -5.18
N PRO A 146 10.72 19.29 -5.31
CA PRO A 146 9.98 19.81 -6.46
C PRO A 146 10.58 19.84 -7.88
N PRO A 147 11.90 19.84 -8.17
CA PRO A 147 12.33 20.11 -9.54
C PRO A 147 12.12 18.93 -10.51
N LYS A 148 11.64 17.76 -10.05
CA LYS A 148 11.27 16.63 -10.91
C LYS A 148 9.76 16.45 -10.90
N SER A 149 9.11 16.78 -12.01
CA SER A 149 7.66 16.74 -12.24
C SER A 149 7.01 15.34 -12.20
N LEU A 150 7.68 14.35 -11.61
CA LEU A 150 7.23 12.94 -11.53
C LEU A 150 6.08 12.74 -10.57
N PHE A 151 6.00 13.57 -9.52
CA PHE A 151 4.95 13.53 -8.52
C PHE A 151 4.29 14.90 -8.40
N LEU A 152 2.99 14.89 -8.11
CA LEU A 152 2.20 16.06 -7.77
C LEU A 152 1.75 15.95 -6.33
N ALA A 153 1.75 17.06 -5.61
CA ALA A 153 1.09 17.17 -4.32
C ALA A 153 -0.43 17.25 -4.52
N CYS A 154 -1.21 16.66 -3.62
CA CYS A 154 -2.67 16.74 -3.65
C CYS A 154 -3.09 18.17 -3.31
N PRO A 155 -3.95 18.83 -4.10
CA PRO A 155 -4.39 20.20 -3.82
C PRO A 155 -5.01 20.38 -2.43
N ASN A 156 -5.80 19.41 -1.98
CA ASN A 156 -6.46 19.45 -0.66
C ASN A 156 -5.62 18.84 0.48
N ASP A 157 -4.51 18.16 0.16
CA ASP A 157 -3.60 17.59 1.15
C ASP A 157 -2.14 17.66 0.62
N PRO A 158 -1.46 18.81 0.75
CA PRO A 158 -0.14 19.03 0.16
C PRO A 158 0.95 18.09 0.67
N GLU A 159 0.70 17.35 1.75
CA GLU A 159 1.63 16.36 2.30
C GLU A 159 1.53 15.00 1.58
N ARG A 160 0.51 14.82 0.73
CA ARG A 160 0.28 13.60 -0.04
C ARG A 160 0.64 13.77 -1.49
N PHE A 161 1.36 12.79 -2.03
CA PHE A 161 1.87 12.82 -3.39
C PHE A 161 1.31 11.68 -4.25
N TYR A 162 1.13 11.93 -5.53
CA TYR A 162 0.75 10.91 -6.52
C TYR A 162 1.55 11.10 -7.82
N PRO A 163 1.76 10.03 -8.62
CA PRO A 163 2.47 10.16 -9.89
C PRO A 163 1.75 11.13 -10.81
N ASN A 164 2.49 12.02 -11.46
CA ASN A 164 1.93 13.00 -12.37
C ASN A 164 1.33 12.31 -13.61
N PRO A 165 0.00 12.33 -13.81
CA PRO A 165 -0.65 11.65 -14.93
C PRO A 165 -0.51 12.39 -16.26
N ALA A 166 -0.04 13.64 -16.26
CA ALA A 166 0.09 14.46 -17.47
C ALA A 166 1.41 14.25 -18.23
N ILE A 167 2.37 13.52 -17.65
CA ILE A 167 3.70 13.34 -18.22
C ILE A 167 3.90 11.89 -18.63
N GLU A 168 4.28 11.67 -19.89
CA GLU A 168 4.75 10.37 -20.30
C GLU A 168 6.16 10.13 -19.71
N PRO A 169 6.35 9.10 -18.87
CA PRO A 169 7.60 8.88 -18.16
C PRO A 169 8.70 8.41 -19.12
N LYS A 170 9.88 9.03 -19.03
CA LYS A 170 11.09 8.55 -19.72
C LYS A 170 11.61 7.27 -19.06
N PRO A 171 12.48 6.49 -19.72
CA PRO A 171 13.08 5.29 -19.10
C PRO A 171 13.77 5.56 -17.76
N SER A 172 14.45 6.70 -17.62
CA SER A 172 15.08 7.13 -16.36
C SER A 172 14.06 7.35 -15.24
N ASP A 173 12.87 7.84 -15.59
CA ASP A 173 11.80 8.15 -14.65
C ASP A 173 11.17 6.84 -14.15
N LEU A 174 10.98 5.88 -15.05
CA LEU A 174 10.49 4.54 -14.69
C LEU A 174 11.46 3.81 -13.75
N GLU A 175 12.76 3.88 -13.99
CA GLU A 175 13.74 3.33 -13.05
C GLU A 175 13.74 4.08 -11.70
N CYS A 176 13.41 5.37 -11.67
CA CYS A 176 13.18 6.11 -10.43
C CYS A 176 11.96 5.56 -9.66
N PHE A 177 10.84 5.26 -10.34
CA PHE A 177 9.68 4.62 -9.71
C PHE A 177 10.01 3.24 -9.14
N LYS A 178 10.78 2.44 -9.87
CA LYS A 178 11.26 1.13 -9.39
C LYS A 178 12.17 1.27 -8.18
N PHE A 179 13.09 2.23 -8.21
CA PHE A 179 13.95 2.53 -7.06
C PHE A 179 13.12 2.97 -5.84
N LEU A 180 12.14 3.85 -6.03
CA LEU A 180 11.25 4.29 -4.97
C LEU A 180 10.45 3.11 -4.38
N GLY A 181 9.97 2.18 -5.22
CA GLY A 181 9.32 0.96 -4.74
C GLY A 181 10.20 0.13 -3.81
N LYS A 182 11.48 -0.07 -4.19
CA LYS A 182 12.48 -0.74 -3.33
C LYS A 182 12.69 0.01 -2.03
N LEU A 183 12.87 1.33 -2.12
CA LEU A 183 13.15 2.20 -0.98
C LEU A 183 12.00 2.17 0.04
N VAL A 184 10.74 2.23 -0.43
CA VAL A 184 9.56 2.12 0.43
C VAL A 184 9.51 0.74 1.10
N ALA A 185 9.75 -0.35 0.36
CA ALA A 185 9.80 -1.69 0.95
C ALA A 185 10.88 -1.79 2.05
N LEU A 186 12.09 -1.29 1.80
CA LEU A 186 13.20 -1.27 2.77
C LEU A 186 12.88 -0.43 4.01
N ALA A 187 12.23 0.71 3.83
CA ALA A 187 11.82 1.57 4.93
C ALA A 187 10.71 0.93 5.78
N LEU A 188 9.73 0.26 5.15
CA LEU A 188 8.73 -0.54 5.86
C LEU A 188 9.41 -1.64 6.71
N MET A 189 10.39 -2.34 6.13
CA MET A 189 11.14 -3.40 6.82
C MET A 189 11.98 -2.90 7.99
N SER A 190 12.54 -1.71 7.85
CA SER A 190 13.37 -1.09 8.88
C SER A 190 12.56 -0.40 9.98
N GLU A 191 11.23 -0.44 9.89
CA GLU A 191 10.28 0.32 10.72
C GLU A 191 10.58 1.83 10.69
N VAL A 192 10.95 2.34 9.52
CA VAL A 192 11.34 3.73 9.32
C VAL A 192 10.17 4.54 8.78
N GLN A 193 9.86 5.61 9.49
CA GLN A 193 8.94 6.62 8.99
C GLN A 193 9.64 7.45 7.90
N ILE A 194 9.12 7.28 6.68
CA ILE A 194 9.63 7.90 5.44
C ILE A 194 9.36 9.40 5.40
N GLY A 195 8.38 9.89 6.18
CA GLY A 195 8.05 11.31 6.27
C GLY A 195 7.38 11.89 5.01
N VAL A 196 6.97 11.02 4.08
CA VAL A 196 6.22 11.38 2.87
C VAL A 196 5.05 10.43 2.70
N ALA A 197 3.88 10.98 2.36
CA ALA A 197 2.65 10.22 2.16
C ALA A 197 2.26 10.12 0.68
N PHE A 198 1.64 9.00 0.31
CA PHE A 198 1.01 8.81 -0.99
C PHE A 198 -0.47 9.19 -0.90
N ALA A 199 -0.97 9.77 -1.97
CA ALA A 199 -2.39 10.01 -2.16
C ALA A 199 -3.17 8.70 -2.13
N HIS A 200 -4.44 8.78 -1.72
CA HIS A 200 -5.27 7.58 -1.60
C HIS A 200 -5.43 6.84 -2.94
N VAL A 201 -5.63 7.58 -4.04
CA VAL A 201 -5.74 7.04 -5.40
C VAL A 201 -4.54 6.19 -5.79
N PHE A 202 -3.32 6.62 -5.46
CA PHE A 202 -2.11 5.88 -5.81
C PHE A 202 -2.01 4.59 -4.97
N LEU A 203 -2.33 4.66 -3.68
CA LEU A 203 -2.40 3.47 -2.82
C LEU A 203 -3.44 2.46 -3.33
N MET A 204 -4.61 2.91 -3.81
CA MET A 204 -5.61 2.02 -4.41
C MET A 204 -5.07 1.31 -5.65
N ARG A 205 -4.31 2.02 -6.51
CA ARG A 205 -3.64 1.39 -7.67
C ARG A 205 -2.59 0.37 -7.27
N LEU A 206 -1.77 0.68 -6.27
CA LEU A 206 -0.82 -0.27 -5.72
C LEU A 206 -1.51 -1.51 -5.17
N ALA A 207 -2.65 -1.34 -4.49
CA ALA A 207 -3.49 -2.42 -3.97
C ALA A 207 -4.23 -3.24 -5.06
N GLY A 208 -4.24 -2.77 -6.31
CA GLY A 208 -5.04 -3.37 -7.39
C GLY A 208 -6.56 -3.15 -7.23
N ARG A 209 -6.96 -2.08 -6.54
CA ARG A 209 -8.36 -1.71 -6.30
C ARG A 209 -8.83 -0.70 -7.34
N LYS A 210 -10.13 -0.72 -7.63
CA LYS A 210 -10.79 0.32 -8.43
C LYS A 210 -10.77 1.65 -7.66
N ILE A 211 -10.67 2.74 -8.41
CA ILE A 211 -10.77 4.11 -7.88
C ILE A 211 -12.23 4.52 -8.00
N SER A 212 -12.79 5.04 -6.92
CA SER A 212 -14.13 5.64 -6.91
C SER A 212 -14.04 7.16 -7.06
N LEU A 213 -15.15 7.81 -7.41
CA LEU A 213 -15.21 9.27 -7.49
C LEU A 213 -14.79 9.95 -6.18
N GLU A 214 -15.19 9.41 -5.03
CA GLU A 214 -14.82 9.99 -3.72
C GLU A 214 -13.30 9.95 -3.46
N ASP A 215 -12.56 9.01 -4.05
CA ASP A 215 -11.10 8.94 -3.93
C ASP A 215 -10.40 10.08 -4.69
N VAL A 216 -11.06 10.66 -5.71
CA VAL A 216 -10.51 11.74 -6.56
C VAL A 216 -10.55 13.09 -5.86
N LYS A 217 -11.42 13.26 -4.85
CA LYS A 217 -11.69 14.52 -4.16
C LYS A 217 -10.43 15.26 -3.70
N ASP A 218 -9.44 14.53 -3.18
CA ASP A 218 -8.23 15.14 -2.63
C ASP A 218 -7.21 15.51 -3.72
N VAL A 219 -7.24 14.76 -4.82
CA VAL A 219 -6.21 14.74 -5.88
C VAL A 219 -6.56 15.71 -7.00
N ASP A 220 -7.84 15.80 -7.34
CA ASP A 220 -8.38 16.71 -8.35
C ASP A 220 -9.78 17.17 -7.93
N PRO A 221 -9.87 18.19 -7.04
CA PRO A 221 -11.14 18.67 -6.49
C PRO A 221 -12.07 19.24 -7.58
N SER A 222 -11.49 19.86 -8.61
CA SER A 222 -12.23 20.43 -9.73
C SER A 222 -12.88 19.34 -10.58
N LEU A 223 -12.12 18.30 -10.95
CA LEU A 223 -12.67 17.13 -11.65
C LEU A 223 -13.73 16.42 -10.81
N HIS A 224 -13.50 16.28 -9.51
CA HIS A 224 -14.49 15.68 -8.61
C HIS A 224 -15.81 16.47 -8.58
N SER A 225 -15.75 17.80 -8.47
CA SER A 225 -16.95 18.66 -8.50
C SER A 225 -17.69 18.52 -9.82
N TRP A 226 -16.96 18.62 -10.93
CA TRP A 226 -17.52 18.49 -12.28
C TRP A 226 -18.19 17.12 -12.48
N CYS A 227 -17.55 16.03 -12.07
CA CYS A 227 -18.13 14.68 -12.15
C CYS A 227 -19.43 14.54 -11.32
N LYS A 228 -19.53 15.20 -10.16
CA LYS A 228 -20.77 15.21 -9.37
C LYS A 228 -21.89 15.94 -10.09
N GLU A 229 -21.60 17.11 -10.65
CA GLU A 229 -22.56 17.88 -11.46
C GLU A 229 -23.06 17.07 -12.67
N ILE A 230 -22.15 16.32 -13.32
CA ILE A 230 -22.48 15.40 -14.41
C ILE A 230 -23.42 14.28 -13.96
N ILE A 231 -23.18 13.64 -12.81
CA ILE A 231 -23.99 12.53 -12.32
C ILE A 231 -25.37 13.01 -11.83
N ASP A 232 -25.43 14.19 -11.21
CA ASP A 232 -26.64 14.75 -10.61
C ASP A 232 -27.51 15.54 -11.59
N GLY A 233 -26.97 15.95 -12.74
CA GLY A 233 -27.72 16.67 -13.78
C GLY A 233 -28.91 15.89 -14.35
N GLU A 234 -29.69 16.48 -15.25
CA GLU A 234 -30.74 15.76 -16.00
C GLU A 234 -30.36 15.56 -17.47
N PHE A 235 -29.58 16.48 -18.02
CA PHE A 235 -29.13 16.49 -19.42
C PHE A 235 -27.71 17.04 -19.50
N ILE A 236 -26.87 16.45 -20.34
CA ILE A 236 -25.50 16.91 -20.59
C ILE A 236 -25.43 17.43 -22.02
N ASP A 237 -25.11 18.71 -22.17
CA ASP A 237 -24.83 19.29 -23.49
C ASP A 237 -23.36 19.07 -23.90
N SER A 238 -23.08 19.18 -25.19
CA SER A 238 -21.74 19.01 -25.76
C SER A 238 -20.71 19.97 -25.16
N GLU A 239 -21.10 21.19 -24.80
CA GLU A 239 -20.23 22.19 -24.15
C GLU A 239 -19.67 21.68 -22.81
N VAL A 240 -20.46 20.89 -22.07
CA VAL A 240 -20.05 20.37 -20.76
C VAL A 240 -18.92 19.34 -20.92
N LEU A 241 -18.89 18.62 -22.05
CA LEU A 241 -17.85 17.64 -22.36
C LEU A 241 -16.52 18.27 -22.83
N GLU A 242 -16.47 19.57 -23.11
CA GLU A 242 -15.22 20.25 -23.50
C GLU A 242 -14.24 20.35 -22.32
N PHE A 243 -14.75 20.38 -21.08
CA PHE A 243 -13.92 20.43 -19.87
C PHE A 243 -12.94 19.25 -19.74
N PRO A 244 -13.37 17.96 -19.79
CA PRO A 244 -12.45 16.83 -19.73
C PRO A 244 -11.55 16.73 -20.97
N GLU A 245 -12.01 17.17 -22.15
CA GLU A 245 -11.18 17.19 -23.37
C GLU A 245 -10.01 18.18 -23.23
N ALA A 246 -10.27 19.37 -22.67
CA ALA A 246 -9.24 20.34 -22.34
C ALA A 246 -8.30 19.85 -21.22
N LEU A 247 -8.83 19.14 -20.22
CA LEU A 247 -8.05 18.64 -19.09
C LEU A 247 -7.14 17.44 -19.45
N LEU A 248 -7.60 16.58 -20.35
CA LEU A 248 -6.92 15.33 -20.71
C LEU A 248 -6.21 15.39 -22.06
N GLY A 249 -6.46 16.41 -22.88
CA GLY A 249 -5.85 16.58 -24.20
C GLY A 249 -6.23 15.48 -25.20
N CYS A 250 -7.34 14.79 -24.96
CA CYS A 250 -7.85 13.70 -25.79
C CYS A 250 -9.34 13.93 -26.04
N GLN A 251 -9.81 13.61 -27.24
CA GLN A 251 -11.22 13.70 -27.60
C GLN A 251 -11.95 12.51 -26.97
N TRP A 252 -12.78 12.77 -25.96
CA TRP A 252 -13.61 11.77 -25.27
C TRP A 252 -15.01 11.64 -25.88
N SER A 253 -15.37 12.59 -26.75
CA SER A 253 -16.60 12.56 -27.52
C SER A 253 -16.57 11.44 -28.57
N THR A 254 -17.29 10.34 -28.32
CA THR A 254 -17.73 9.50 -29.45
C THR A 254 -19.15 8.93 -29.33
N GLU A 255 -19.84 8.98 -28.19
CA GLU A 255 -21.25 8.52 -28.13
C GLU A 255 -22.12 9.35 -27.17
N LEU A 256 -22.23 10.66 -27.43
CA LEU A 256 -23.12 11.62 -26.74
C LEU A 256 -24.59 11.17 -26.65
N SER A 257 -25.08 10.42 -27.63
CA SER A 257 -26.48 9.95 -27.69
C SER A 257 -26.84 8.89 -26.64
N TYR A 258 -25.85 8.28 -25.98
CA TYR A 258 -26.08 7.26 -24.95
C TYR A 258 -25.97 7.77 -23.51
N VAL A 259 -25.58 9.04 -23.30
CA VAL A 259 -25.17 9.56 -21.97
C VAL A 259 -26.30 10.19 -21.15
N ASN A 260 -27.52 10.35 -21.66
CA ASN A 260 -28.59 11.04 -20.89
C ASN A 260 -29.29 10.20 -19.80
N SER A 261 -29.03 8.89 -19.73
CA SER A 261 -29.49 8.10 -18.57
C SER A 261 -28.52 8.28 -17.39
N LYS A 262 -29.01 8.29 -16.15
CA LYS A 262 -28.14 8.37 -14.96
C LYS A 262 -27.04 7.31 -14.96
N SER A 263 -27.38 6.07 -15.30
CA SER A 263 -26.43 4.95 -15.37
C SER A 263 -25.33 5.18 -16.43
N SER A 264 -25.66 5.80 -17.55
CA SER A 264 -24.68 6.12 -18.59
C SER A 264 -23.71 7.22 -18.16
N ARG A 265 -24.17 8.18 -17.35
CA ARG A 265 -23.34 9.27 -16.79
C ARG A 265 -22.36 8.75 -15.76
N GLU A 266 -22.85 7.88 -14.88
CA GLU A 266 -22.00 7.15 -13.92
C GLU A 266 -20.92 6.34 -14.65
N ALA A 267 -21.28 5.58 -15.69
CA ALA A 267 -20.31 4.82 -16.48
C ALA A 267 -19.30 5.71 -17.22
N TYR A 268 -19.72 6.88 -17.71
CA TYR A 268 -18.83 7.86 -18.33
C TYR A 268 -17.81 8.40 -17.32
N VAL A 269 -18.26 8.81 -16.12
CA VAL A 269 -17.40 9.28 -15.05
C VAL A 269 -16.41 8.21 -14.61
N ASP A 270 -16.87 6.97 -14.43
CA ASP A 270 -16.00 5.84 -14.08
C ASP A 270 -14.88 5.64 -15.11
N ARG A 271 -15.21 5.70 -16.41
CA ARG A 271 -14.23 5.57 -17.49
C ARG A 271 -13.23 6.73 -17.50
N LEU A 272 -13.70 7.95 -17.26
CA LEU A 272 -12.87 9.15 -17.18
C LEU A 272 -11.84 9.04 -16.04
N ILE A 273 -12.30 8.62 -14.87
CA ILE A 273 -11.45 8.36 -13.70
C ILE A 273 -10.45 7.24 -14.00
N GLU A 274 -10.89 6.16 -14.63
CA GLU A 274 -10.05 5.03 -15.00
C GLU A 274 -8.91 5.48 -15.93
N HIS A 275 -9.19 6.19 -17.02
CA HIS A 275 -8.13 6.67 -17.89
C HIS A 275 -7.16 7.64 -17.17
N ARG A 276 -7.70 8.60 -16.41
CA ARG A 276 -6.90 9.65 -15.77
C ARG A 276 -6.03 9.13 -14.62
N PHE A 277 -6.48 8.16 -13.83
CA PHE A 277 -5.76 7.71 -12.63
C PHE A 277 -5.36 6.23 -12.63
N VAL A 278 -5.75 5.47 -13.66
CA VAL A 278 -5.33 4.07 -13.84
C VAL A 278 -4.41 3.92 -15.04
N GLU A 279 -4.88 4.31 -16.22
CA GLU A 279 -4.17 4.06 -17.49
C GLU A 279 -2.93 4.95 -17.63
N SER A 280 -3.09 6.25 -17.36
CA SER A 280 -2.03 7.28 -17.45
C SER A 280 -0.80 7.00 -16.58
N ILE A 281 -0.97 6.31 -15.45
CA ILE A 281 0.09 6.00 -14.49
C ILE A 281 0.44 4.51 -14.44
N SER A 282 -0.09 3.71 -15.36
CA SER A 282 0.04 2.25 -15.37
C SER A 282 1.50 1.78 -15.42
N LYS A 283 2.34 2.42 -16.23
CA LYS A 283 3.78 2.13 -16.34
C LYS A 283 4.50 2.43 -15.01
N GLN A 284 4.22 3.59 -14.42
CA GLN A 284 4.78 4.06 -13.15
C GLN A 284 4.42 3.09 -12.01
N VAL A 285 3.14 2.71 -11.91
CA VAL A 285 2.63 1.72 -10.94
C VAL A 285 3.32 0.36 -11.11
N SER A 286 3.48 -0.10 -12.36
CA SER A 286 4.14 -1.36 -12.67
C SER A 286 5.60 -1.38 -12.23
N PHE A 287 6.36 -0.34 -12.55
CA PHE A 287 7.77 -0.25 -12.15
C PHE A 287 7.93 -0.12 -10.64
N PHE A 288 7.10 0.69 -9.99
CA PHE A 288 7.06 0.77 -8.53
C PHE A 288 6.82 -0.60 -7.90
N LYS A 289 5.80 -1.34 -8.35
CA LYS A 289 5.50 -2.69 -7.84
C LYS A 289 6.66 -3.64 -8.03
N ARG A 290 7.29 -3.66 -9.22
CA ARG A 290 8.47 -4.49 -9.49
C ARG A 290 9.61 -4.18 -8.51
N GLY A 291 9.82 -2.91 -8.21
CA GLY A 291 10.80 -2.48 -7.21
C GLY A 291 10.44 -2.96 -5.81
N PHE A 292 9.22 -2.68 -5.38
CA PHE A 292 8.69 -3.09 -4.09
C PHE A 292 8.75 -4.61 -3.89
N ASP A 293 8.31 -5.37 -4.88
CA ASP A 293 8.29 -6.84 -4.87
C ASP A 293 9.70 -7.43 -4.91
N SER A 294 10.69 -6.75 -5.50
CA SER A 294 12.07 -7.27 -5.56
C SER A 294 12.74 -7.38 -4.18
N VAL A 295 12.24 -6.61 -3.21
CA VAL A 295 12.69 -6.64 -1.80
C VAL A 295 11.97 -7.76 -1.03
N LEU A 296 10.84 -8.24 -1.53
CA LEU A 296 9.96 -9.19 -0.86
C LEU A 296 10.13 -10.60 -1.44
N VAL A 297 10.52 -11.57 -0.60
CA VAL A 297 10.71 -12.96 -1.04
C VAL A 297 9.39 -13.62 -1.47
N HIS A 298 8.25 -13.19 -0.90
CA HIS A 298 6.93 -13.73 -1.22
C HIS A 298 5.99 -12.66 -1.81
N GLN A 299 5.55 -12.85 -3.05
CA GLN A 299 4.60 -11.97 -3.75
C GLN A 299 3.24 -11.84 -3.02
N SER A 300 2.84 -12.86 -2.26
CA SER A 300 1.61 -12.85 -1.45
C SER A 300 1.67 -11.83 -0.31
N ALA A 301 2.86 -11.61 0.29
CA ALA A 301 3.07 -10.60 1.33
C ALA A 301 2.96 -9.18 0.76
N SER A 302 3.48 -8.97 -0.46
CA SER A 302 3.36 -7.68 -1.16
C SER A 302 1.91 -7.26 -1.36
N CYS A 303 1.10 -8.15 -1.92
CA CYS A 303 -0.32 -7.88 -2.13
C CYS A 303 -1.04 -7.55 -0.82
N CYS A 304 -0.71 -8.22 0.29
CA CYS A 304 -1.34 -7.95 1.58
C CYS A 304 -0.96 -6.58 2.11
N LEU A 305 0.32 -6.22 2.07
CA LEU A 305 0.84 -4.93 2.54
C LEU A 305 0.35 -3.76 1.72
N LEU A 306 0.38 -3.87 0.39
CA LEU A 306 -0.13 -2.83 -0.50
C LEU A 306 -1.64 -2.65 -0.36
N LYS A 307 -2.37 -3.73 -0.03
CA LYS A 307 -3.82 -3.68 0.22
C LYS A 307 -4.18 -3.17 1.60
N ASP A 308 -3.25 -3.06 2.54
CA ASP A 308 -3.55 -2.80 3.94
C ASP A 308 -3.32 -1.33 4.34
N TRP A 309 -4.10 -0.87 5.31
CA TRP A 309 -4.07 0.53 5.80
C TRP A 309 -2.71 0.90 6.39
N SER A 310 -1.87 -0.08 6.71
CA SER A 310 -0.54 0.09 7.29
C SER A 310 0.41 0.94 6.43
N LEU A 311 0.23 1.01 5.10
CA LEU A 311 0.93 2.00 4.26
C LEU A 311 0.52 3.44 4.62
N LYS A 312 -0.77 3.71 4.86
CA LYS A 312 -1.22 5.04 5.30
C LYS A 312 -0.59 5.42 6.64
N THR A 313 -0.45 4.47 7.57
CA THR A 313 0.09 4.68 8.91
C THR A 313 1.62 4.83 8.94
N LEU A 314 2.38 4.05 8.15
CA LEU A 314 3.84 4.17 8.07
C LEU A 314 4.31 5.41 7.30
N MET A 315 3.41 5.97 6.50
CA MET A 315 3.69 7.14 5.68
C MET A 315 3.06 8.43 6.19
N SER A 316 2.14 8.37 7.16
CA SER A 316 1.69 9.56 7.90
C SER A 316 2.69 9.92 8.99
N ARG A 317 3.03 11.21 9.12
CA ARG A 317 3.62 11.75 10.35
C ARG A 317 2.68 11.47 11.53
N CYS A 318 3.23 11.28 12.73
CA CYS A 318 2.46 11.41 13.96
C CYS A 318 1.85 12.82 13.98
N ALA A 319 0.56 12.93 13.67
CA ALA A 319 -0.26 14.04 14.12
C ALA A 319 -0.92 13.73 15.48
N ASP A 320 -0.73 12.53 16.03
CA ASP A 320 -1.21 12.14 17.36
C ASP A 320 -0.03 11.77 18.26
N MET A 321 0.58 12.79 18.85
CA MET A 321 1.28 12.71 20.15
C MET A 321 0.82 13.86 21.02
#